data_AF-A0A842I4T6-F1
#
_entry.id   AF-A0A842I4T6-F1
#
_cell.length_a   1.000
_cell.length_b   1.000
_cell.length_c   1.000
_cell.angle_alpha   90.00
_cell.angle_beta   90.00
_cell.angle_gamma   90.00
#
_symmetry.space_group_name_H-M   'P 1'
#
loop_
_entity.id
_entity.type
_entity.pdbx_description
1 polymer ?
#
loop_
_entity_poly.entity_id
_entity_poly.type
_entity_poly.pdbx_seq_one_letter_code
_entity_poly.pdbx_strand_id
1 'polypeptide(L)'
;MDIRNGDTPLQEQALGAAGQVDYSGAAGWGDAVDRKRFLVGVHLNARQLAALERYRASLDDDVSRPQAIRSILTCWLKQNGHL
;
A
#
# COMPACT_ATOMS: atom_id res chain seq x y z
N MET A 1 61.30 6.59 -4.95
CA MET A 1 60.61 7.56 -5.81
C MET A 1 59.27 7.86 -5.17
N ASP A 2 59.26 8.89 -4.32
CA ASP A 2 58.06 9.59 -3.87
C ASP A 2 57.45 10.36 -5.04
N ILE A 3 56.15 10.23 -5.26
CA ILE A 3 55.32 11.34 -5.75
C ILE A 3 54.07 11.36 -4.87
N ARG A 4 54.02 12.40 -4.05
CA ARG A 4 52.88 12.79 -3.21
C ARG A 4 51.92 13.58 -4.09
N ASN A 5 50.69 13.10 -4.19
CA ASN A 5 49.47 13.87 -4.49
C ASN A 5 48.44 13.22 -3.54
N GLY A 6 48.08 13.78 -2.40
CA GLY A 6 47.74 15.17 -2.21
C GLY A 6 46.33 15.43 -2.74
N ASP A 7 45.34 14.66 -2.29
CA ASP A 7 43.98 15.19 -2.12
C ASP A 7 43.19 14.35 -1.12
N THR A 8 42.86 15.04 -0.04
CA THR A 8 42.12 14.72 1.18
C THR A 8 40.90 13.82 0.96
N PRO A 9 40.58 12.88 1.87
CA PRO A 9 39.30 12.17 1.83
C PRO A 9 38.18 13.18 2.10
N LEU A 10 37.33 13.45 1.10
CA LEU A 10 36.10 14.21 1.30
C LEU A 10 35.11 13.35 2.07
N GLN A 11 35.25 13.39 3.39
CA GLN A 11 34.17 13.18 4.33
C GLN A 11 33.13 14.29 4.13
N GLU A 12 31.88 13.85 4.01
CA GLU A 12 30.67 14.54 4.49
C GLU A 12 30.26 15.84 3.79
N GLN A 13 29.23 15.75 2.94
CA GLN A 13 28.21 16.80 2.88
C GLN A 13 26.83 16.22 2.56
N ALA A 14 25.91 16.55 3.46
CA ALA A 14 24.55 16.04 3.54
C ALA A 14 23.67 16.48 2.36
N LEU A 15 23.04 15.50 1.70
CA LEU A 15 21.59 15.58 1.42
C LEU A 15 20.94 14.80 2.58
N GLY A 16 20.35 15.45 3.58
CA GLY A 16 19.15 16.23 3.39
C GLY A 16 17.92 15.32 3.47
N ALA A 17 17.65 14.81 4.68
CA ALA A 17 16.36 14.34 5.18
C ALA A 17 15.42 13.62 4.18
N ALA A 18 15.69 12.35 3.87
CA ALA A 18 14.60 11.41 3.65
C ALA A 18 14.26 10.82 5.02
N GLY A 19 13.21 11.36 5.64
CA GLY A 19 12.80 11.03 7.00
C GLY A 19 12.83 9.53 7.24
N GLN A 20 13.70 9.12 8.16
CA GLN A 20 13.59 7.85 8.84
C GLN A 20 12.20 7.83 9.48
N VAL A 21 11.26 7.14 8.84
CA VAL A 21 9.97 6.86 9.46
C VAL A 21 10.27 5.88 10.58
N ASP A 22 10.40 6.44 11.76
CA ASP A 22 10.49 5.69 12.97
C ASP A 22 9.14 4.98 13.18
N TYR A 23 9.11 3.67 12.93
CA TYR A 23 7.98 2.82 13.30
C TYR A 23 7.96 2.53 14.81
N SER A 24 8.73 3.22 15.65
CA SER A 24 8.62 3.16 17.11
C SER A 24 7.37 3.84 17.67
N GLY A 25 6.45 4.26 16.79
CA GLY A 25 5.03 4.40 17.07
C GLY A 25 4.23 3.14 16.71
N ALA A 26 4.79 1.94 16.86
CA ALA A 26 4.06 0.67 16.75
C ALA A 26 3.09 0.52 17.94
N ALA A 27 2.12 1.43 18.04
CA ALA A 27 0.85 1.16 18.68
C ALA A 27 0.29 -0.07 17.95
N GLY A 28 0.29 -1.19 18.66
CA GLY A 28 0.09 -2.50 18.09
C GLY A 28 -1.09 -2.54 17.12
N TRP A 29 -0.83 -2.99 15.91
CA TRP A 29 -1.83 -3.69 15.09
C TRP A 29 -2.07 -5.10 15.68
N GLY A 30 -2.22 -5.14 17.00
CA GLY A 30 -2.26 -6.33 17.83
C GLY A 30 -3.42 -6.19 18.81
N ASP A 31 -4.43 -7.02 18.57
CA ASP A 31 -5.37 -7.57 19.56
C ASP A 31 -6.59 -6.80 20.07
N ALA A 32 -6.78 -5.50 19.79
CA ALA A 32 -7.95 -4.81 20.35
C ALA A 32 -8.63 -3.77 19.46
N VAL A 33 -8.51 -3.88 18.12
CA VAL A 33 -9.42 -3.13 17.24
C VAL A 33 -10.76 -3.85 17.27
N ASP A 34 -11.60 -3.44 18.22
CA ASP A 34 -13.05 -3.54 18.15
C ASP A 34 -13.46 -3.58 16.67
N ARG A 35 -14.05 -4.70 16.21
CA ARG A 35 -14.36 -4.98 14.79
C ARG A 35 -15.48 -4.07 14.27
N LYS A 36 -15.38 -2.77 14.53
CA LYS A 36 -16.27 -1.74 14.02
C LYS A 36 -16.15 -1.76 12.52
N ARG A 37 -17.22 -2.23 11.89
CA ARG A 37 -17.44 -2.11 10.45
C ARG A 37 -17.42 -0.63 10.11
N PHE A 38 -16.35 -0.17 9.48
CA PHE A 38 -16.24 1.19 8.97
C PHE A 38 -16.80 1.23 7.54
N LEU A 39 -17.51 2.30 7.21
CA LEU A 39 -18.00 2.55 5.86
C LEU A 39 -16.93 3.29 5.07
N VAL A 40 -16.59 2.79 3.89
CA VAL A 40 -15.67 3.44 2.95
C VAL A 40 -16.45 3.77 1.68
N GLY A 41 -16.51 5.05 1.35
CA GLY A 41 -17.02 5.50 0.06
C GLY A 41 -16.00 5.23 -1.05
N VAL A 42 -16.38 4.50 -2.09
CA VAL A 42 -15.54 4.22 -3.25
C VAL A 42 -16.14 4.90 -4.47
N HIS A 43 -15.43 5.88 -5.01
CA HIS A 43 -15.82 6.55 -6.25
C HIS A 43 -15.30 5.77 -7.45
N LEU A 44 -16.21 5.33 -8.32
CA LEU A 44 -15.89 4.64 -9.56
C LEU A 44 -16.34 5.50 -10.73
N ASN A 45 -15.45 5.70 -11.72
CA ASN A 45 -15.86 6.26 -13.00
C ASN A 45 -16.68 5.25 -13.83
N ALA A 46 -17.31 5.70 -14.91
CA ALA A 46 -18.18 4.85 -15.73
C ALA A 46 -17.49 3.58 -16.26
N ARG A 47 -16.21 3.69 -16.66
CA ARG A 47 -15.41 2.55 -17.15
C ARG A 47 -15.14 1.54 -16.03
N GLN A 48 -14.79 2.01 -14.84
CA GLN A 48 -14.54 1.15 -13.67
C GLN A 48 -15.83 0.47 -13.20
N LEU A 49 -16.96 1.17 -13.21
CA LEU A 49 -18.26 0.59 -12.88
C LEU A 49 -18.63 -0.51 -13.89
N ALA A 50 -18.47 -0.26 -15.19
CA ALA A 50 -18.72 -1.28 -16.22
C ALA A 50 -17.80 -2.51 -16.08
N ALA A 51 -16.52 -2.31 -15.71
CA ALA A 51 -15.61 -3.41 -15.43
C ALA A 51 -16.04 -4.21 -14.19
N LEU A 52 -16.47 -3.54 -13.12
CA LEU A 52 -16.99 -4.17 -11.91
C LEU A 52 -18.24 -5.01 -12.22
N GLU A 53 -19.19 -4.49 -13.01
CA GLU A 53 -20.41 -5.23 -13.35
C GLU A 53 -20.11 -6.45 -14.23
N ARG A 54 -19.17 -6.36 -15.18
CA ARG A 54 -18.72 -7.53 -15.94
C ARG A 54 -18.07 -8.58 -15.05
N TYR A 55 -17.24 -8.16 -14.10
CA TYR A 55 -16.65 -9.07 -13.13
C TYR A 55 -17.74 -9.75 -12.28
N ARG A 56 -18.72 -8.99 -11.77
CA ARG A 56 -19.85 -9.55 -11.02
C ARG A 56 -20.65 -10.56 -11.83
N ALA A 57 -20.96 -10.26 -13.09
CA ALA A 57 -21.68 -11.15 -13.99
C ALA A 57 -20.90 -12.44 -14.34
N SER A 58 -19.57 -12.45 -14.13
CA SER A 58 -18.73 -13.63 -14.34
C SER A 58 -18.63 -14.55 -13.11
N LEU A 59 -19.17 -14.12 -11.97
CA LEU A 59 -19.22 -14.95 -10.76
C LEU A 59 -20.50 -15.80 -10.82
N ASP A 60 -20.38 -17.07 -10.47
CA ASP A 60 -21.52 -18.01 -10.47
C ASP A 60 -22.59 -17.66 -9.40
N ASP A 61 -22.20 -16.87 -8.40
CA ASP A 61 -23.05 -16.41 -7.30
C ASP A 61 -23.57 -14.98 -7.55
N ASP A 62 -24.77 -14.67 -7.02
CA ASP A 62 -25.27 -13.30 -6.96
C ASP A 62 -24.49 -12.48 -5.91
N VAL A 63 -23.33 -11.98 -6.32
CA VAL A 63 -22.42 -11.24 -5.47
C VAL A 63 -22.78 -9.76 -5.48
N SER A 64 -22.99 -9.18 -4.29
CA SER A 64 -23.23 -7.73 -4.14
C SER A 64 -22.02 -6.88 -4.58
N ARG A 65 -22.25 -5.64 -5.04
CA ARG A 65 -21.16 -4.72 -5.42
C ARG A 65 -20.08 -4.55 -4.34
N PRO A 66 -20.42 -4.33 -3.05
CA PRO A 66 -19.41 -4.20 -2.02
C PRO A 66 -18.59 -5.48 -1.82
N GLN A 67 -19.21 -6.65 -2.00
CA GLN A 67 -18.50 -7.93 -1.91
C GLN A 67 -17.54 -8.13 -3.09
N ALA A 68 -17.97 -7.81 -4.31
CA ALA A 68 -17.09 -7.87 -5.48
C ALA A 68 -15.89 -6.92 -5.35
N ILE A 69 -16.11 -5.69 -4.86
CA ILE A 69 -15.02 -4.73 -4.57
C ILE A 69 -14.07 -5.31 -3.51
N ARG A 70 -14.59 -5.90 -2.44
CA ARG A 70 -13.76 -6.57 -1.42
C ARG A 70 -12.92 -7.69 -2.03
N SER A 71 -13.50 -8.55 -2.87
CA SER A 71 -12.74 -9.64 -3.52
C SER A 71 -11.60 -9.11 -4.38
N ILE A 72 -11.84 -8.04 -5.16
CA ILE A 72 -10.82 -7.39 -5.98
C ILE A 72 -9.69 -6.84 -5.09
N LEU A 73 -10.04 -6.10 -4.03
CA LEU A 73 -9.05 -5.53 -3.11
C LEU A 73 -8.25 -6.60 -2.36
N THR A 74 -8.91 -7.65 -1.87
CA THR A 74 -8.24 -8.77 -1.20
C THR A 74 -7.27 -9.48 -2.14
N CYS A 75 -7.64 -9.67 -3.41
CA CYS A 75 -6.76 -10.26 -4.40
C CYS A 75 -5.51 -9.39 -4.62
N TRP A 76 -5.70 -8.08 -4.82
CA TRP A 76 -4.60 -7.13 -5.00
C TRP A 76 -3.68 -7.06 -3.76
N LEU A 77 -4.25 -6.97 -2.56
CA LEU A 77 -3.48 -6.91 -1.32
C LEU A 77 -2.60 -8.15 -1.11
N LYS A 78 -3.13 -9.34 -1.39
CA LYS A 78 -2.36 -10.60 -1.34
C LYS A 78 -1.22 -10.62 -2.36
N GLN A 79 -1.50 -10.19 -3.60
CA GLN A 79 -0.48 -10.14 -4.66
C GLN A 79 0.68 -9.19 -4.35
N ASN A 80 0.45 -8.18 -3.50
CA ASN A 80 1.45 -7.19 -3.12
C ASN A 80 2.03 -7.41 -1.71
N GLY A 81 1.70 -8.54 -1.05
CA GLY A 81 2.24 -8.89 0.27
C GLY A 81 1.75 -8.00 1.43
N HIS A 82 0.58 -7.38 1.27
CA HIS A 82 -0.07 -6.61 2.33
C HIS A 82 -1.01 -7.45 3.22
N LEU A 83 -1.26 -8.71 2.81
CA LEU A 83 -2.07 -9.72 3.50
C LEU A 83 -1.38 -11.09 3.45
#